data_AF-A0A1H6EYE8-F1
#
_entry.id   AF-A0A1H6EYE8-F1
#
_cell.length_a   1.000
_cell.length_b   1.000
_cell.length_c   1.000
_cell.angle_alpha   90.00
_cell.angle_beta   90.00
_cell.angle_gamma   90.00
#
_symmetry.space_group_name_H-M   'P 1'
#
loop_
_entity.id
_entity.type
_entity.pdbx_description
1 polymer ?
#
loop_
_entity_poly.entity_id
_entity_poly.type
_entity_poly.pdbx_seq_one_letter_code
_entity_poly.pdbx_strand_id
1 'polypeptide(L)'
;MNVLLAEAGVPYSQMADMDDANDTMPQTDVALVVGANDVVNPAARRPGTAVSGMPIIDADRAKSVIVIKRSMGHGYAGIDNELYTDLRTGRYFADAKKALTEITAGRQGTRRLSEVVEPGLPGVR
;
A
#
# COMPACT_ATOMS: atom_id res chain seq x y z
N MET A 1 10.12 10.27 -3.24
CA MET A 1 10.36 9.62 -1.92
C MET A 1 11.85 9.49 -1.60
N ASN A 2 12.73 9.37 -2.60
CA ASN A 2 14.16 9.08 -2.43
C ASN A 2 14.87 10.04 -1.46
N VAL A 3 14.63 11.35 -1.56
CA VAL A 3 15.24 12.35 -0.65
C VAL A 3 14.86 12.09 0.81
N LEU A 4 13.58 11.88 1.11
CA LEU A 4 13.11 11.61 2.48
C LEU A 4 13.66 10.30 3.05
N LEU A 5 13.80 9.27 2.21
CA LEU A 5 14.40 7.99 2.61
C LEU A 5 15.91 8.12 2.84
N ALA A 6 16.60 8.91 2.03
CA ALA A 6 18.02 9.22 2.22
C ALA A 6 18.24 10.04 3.51
N GLU A 7 17.41 11.04 3.78
CA GLU A 7 17.42 11.81 5.03
C GLU A 7 17.16 10.92 6.25
N ALA A 8 16.32 9.90 6.13
CA ALA A 8 16.07 8.90 7.15
C ALA A 8 17.18 7.82 7.27
N GLY A 9 18.23 7.89 6.43
CA GLY A 9 19.37 6.97 6.47
C GLY A 9 19.11 5.58 5.87
N VAL A 10 18.11 5.43 5.00
CA VAL A 10 17.84 4.15 4.32
C VAL A 10 18.95 3.86 3.30
N PRO A 11 19.58 2.66 3.33
CA PRO A 11 20.60 2.30 2.36
C PRO A 11 20.03 2.23 0.93
N TYR A 12 20.75 2.79 -0.04
CA TYR A 12 20.35 2.74 -1.46
C TYR A 12 20.18 1.31 -1.99
N SER A 13 20.93 0.34 -1.48
CA SER A 13 20.77 -1.07 -1.86
C SER A 13 19.43 -1.69 -1.46
N GLN A 14 18.66 -1.04 -0.59
CA GLN A 14 17.30 -1.45 -0.21
C GLN A 14 16.22 -0.68 -0.97
N MET A 15 16.61 0.34 -1.76
CA MET A 15 15.70 1.12 -2.60
C MET A 15 15.72 0.55 -4.01
N ALA A 16 14.65 -0.14 -4.39
CA ALA A 16 14.47 -0.64 -5.75
C ALA A 16 13.76 0.40 -6.62
N ASP A 17 14.13 0.44 -7.90
CA ASP A 17 13.33 1.12 -8.91
C ASP A 17 12.02 0.34 -9.16
N MET A 18 11.07 1.00 -9.83
CA MET A 18 9.71 0.48 -9.98
C MET A 18 9.66 -0.85 -10.73
N ASP A 19 10.40 -0.99 -11.83
CA ASP A 19 10.39 -2.20 -12.65
C ASP A 19 10.95 -3.41 -11.86
N ASP A 20 12.09 -3.22 -11.19
CA ASP A 20 12.69 -4.23 -10.31
C ASP A 20 11.73 -4.63 -9.17
N ALA A 21 11.08 -3.65 -8.55
CA ALA A 21 10.09 -3.91 -7.50
C ALA A 21 8.90 -4.72 -8.06
N ASN A 22 8.36 -4.33 -9.22
CA ASN A 22 7.21 -4.97 -9.85
C ASN A 22 7.49 -6.41 -10.28
N ASP A 23 8.70 -6.70 -10.78
CA ASP A 23 9.14 -8.05 -11.13
C ASP A 23 9.13 -8.98 -9.91
N THR A 24 9.30 -8.43 -8.70
CA THR A 24 9.27 -9.22 -7.47
C THR A 24 7.90 -9.42 -6.84
N MET A 25 6.92 -8.58 -7.14
CA MET A 25 5.62 -8.60 -6.47
C MET A 25 4.92 -9.97 -6.47
N PRO A 26 4.94 -10.78 -7.55
CA PRO A 26 4.29 -12.10 -7.53
C PRO A 26 4.82 -13.08 -6.48
N GLN A 27 6.09 -12.95 -6.05
CA GLN A 27 6.67 -13.75 -4.97
C GLN A 27 6.65 -13.07 -3.60
N THR A 28 6.27 -11.79 -3.53
CA THR A 28 6.20 -11.02 -2.28
C THR A 28 5.03 -11.50 -1.41
N ASP A 29 5.34 -11.91 -0.19
CA ASP A 29 4.32 -12.37 0.78
C ASP A 29 3.40 -11.24 1.24
N VAL A 30 3.96 -10.07 1.52
CA VAL A 30 3.24 -8.89 2.02
C VAL A 30 3.75 -7.62 1.34
N ALA A 31 2.87 -6.88 0.69
CA ALA A 31 3.13 -5.50 0.29
C ALA A 31 2.57 -4.53 1.35
N LEU A 32 3.43 -3.78 2.02
CA LEU A 32 3.04 -2.74 2.98
C LEU A 32 3.00 -1.37 2.29
N VAL A 33 1.80 -0.88 1.99
CA VAL A 33 1.56 0.41 1.33
C VAL A 33 1.34 1.48 2.39
N VAL A 34 2.25 2.46 2.48
CA VAL A 34 2.19 3.52 3.49
C VAL A 34 1.84 4.85 2.84
N GLY A 35 0.62 5.35 3.07
CA GLY A 35 0.18 6.68 2.63
C GLY A 35 0.09 6.89 1.10
N ALA A 36 0.35 5.86 0.30
CA ALA A 36 0.24 5.91 -1.15
C ALA A 36 -1.18 5.53 -1.62
N ASN A 37 -1.65 6.20 -2.68
CA ASN A 37 -2.95 5.96 -3.29
C ASN A 37 -2.86 5.78 -4.81
N ASP A 38 -2.79 6.88 -5.57
CA ASP A 38 -2.88 6.80 -7.02
C ASP A 38 -1.75 5.94 -7.64
N VAL A 39 -0.54 6.01 -7.07
CA VAL A 39 0.66 5.27 -7.50
C VAL A 39 0.61 3.76 -7.28
N VAL A 40 -0.45 3.25 -6.64
CA VAL A 40 -0.71 1.80 -6.48
C VAL A 40 -2.09 1.42 -7.01
N ASN A 41 -2.78 2.30 -7.75
CA ASN A 41 -4.14 2.09 -8.18
C ASN A 41 -4.21 1.24 -9.46
N PRO A 42 -4.73 -0.01 -9.43
CA PRO A 42 -4.77 -0.90 -10.60
C PRO A 42 -5.57 -0.33 -11.78
N ALA A 43 -6.45 0.65 -11.54
CA ALA A 43 -7.19 1.36 -12.56
C ALA A 43 -6.30 2.00 -13.64
N ALA A 44 -5.03 2.30 -13.30
CA ALA A 44 -4.07 2.85 -14.25
C ALA A 44 -3.76 1.91 -15.42
N ARG A 45 -3.91 0.59 -15.25
CA ARG A 45 -3.65 -0.40 -16.30
C ARG A 45 -4.77 -0.48 -17.36
N ARG A 46 -5.89 0.20 -17.16
CA ARG A 46 -7.04 0.17 -18.07
C ARG A 46 -7.32 1.56 -18.63
N PRO A 47 -7.76 1.67 -19.89
CA PRO A 47 -8.17 2.95 -20.46
C PRO A 47 -9.47 3.46 -19.81
N GLY A 48 -9.69 4.78 -19.85
CA GLY A 48 -10.94 5.41 -19.43
C GLY A 48 -11.01 5.87 -17.98
N THR A 49 -9.89 5.92 -17.26
CA THR A 49 -9.81 6.46 -15.89
C THR A 49 -8.87 7.67 -15.82
N ALA A 50 -8.98 8.46 -14.76
CA ALA A 50 -8.13 9.63 -14.54
C ALA A 50 -6.62 9.29 -14.40
N VAL A 51 -6.30 8.02 -14.16
CA VAL A 51 -4.92 7.51 -13.99
C VAL A 51 -4.49 6.57 -15.12
N SER A 52 -5.26 6.46 -16.20
CA SER A 52 -4.96 5.56 -17.32
C SER A 52 -3.56 5.80 -17.90
N GLY A 53 -2.77 4.73 -17.99
CA GLY A 53 -1.41 4.76 -18.53
C GLY A 53 -0.35 5.28 -17.55
N MET A 54 -0.73 5.69 -16.35
CA MET A 54 0.24 6.08 -15.32
C MET A 54 1.04 4.85 -14.86
N PRO A 55 2.39 4.93 -14.80
CA PRO A 55 3.17 3.87 -14.19
C PRO A 55 2.85 3.75 -12.69
N ILE A 56 2.65 2.52 -12.23
CA ILE A 56 2.29 2.22 -10.84
C ILE A 56 3.16 1.09 -10.27
N ILE A 57 3.18 0.97 -8.96
CA ILE A 57 3.68 -0.23 -8.27
C ILE A 57 2.55 -1.27 -8.25
N ASP A 58 2.87 -2.48 -8.69
CA ASP A 58 1.97 -3.62 -8.83
C ASP A 58 1.70 -4.33 -7.48
N ALA A 59 1.39 -3.55 -6.44
CA ALA A 59 1.19 -4.06 -5.07
C ALA A 59 0.08 -5.12 -4.99
N ASP A 60 -0.94 -5.04 -5.85
CA ASP A 60 -2.05 -6.02 -5.98
C ASP A 60 -1.59 -7.41 -6.44
N ARG A 61 -0.35 -7.54 -6.94
CA ARG A 61 0.24 -8.84 -7.32
C ARG A 61 0.90 -9.58 -6.16
N ALA A 62 1.09 -8.94 -5.01
CA ALA A 62 1.56 -9.62 -3.80
C ALA A 62 0.52 -10.63 -3.27
N LYS A 63 0.97 -11.59 -2.46
CA LYS A 63 0.08 -12.59 -1.84
C LYS A 63 -0.93 -11.94 -0.89
N SER A 64 -0.50 -10.90 -0.18
CA SER A 64 -1.34 -10.05 0.66
C SER A 64 -0.86 -8.60 0.64
N VAL A 65 -1.78 -7.67 0.90
CA VAL A 65 -1.47 -6.24 0.93
C VAL A 65 -1.98 -5.65 2.25
N ILE A 66 -1.21 -4.76 2.86
CA ILE A 66 -1.65 -3.96 3.99
C ILE A 66 -1.49 -2.49 3.61
N VAL A 67 -2.57 -1.73 3.70
CA VAL A 67 -2.57 -0.30 3.41
C VAL A 67 -2.73 0.50 4.69
N ILE A 68 -1.79 1.41 4.96
CA ILE A 68 -1.87 2.38 6.06
C ILE A 68 -2.33 3.71 5.49
N LYS A 69 -3.53 4.14 5.88
CA LYS A 69 -4.12 5.44 5.51
C LYS A 69 -5.13 5.88 6.57
N ARG A 70 -5.58 7.14 6.55
CA ARG A 70 -6.47 7.68 7.60
C ARG A 70 -7.95 7.33 7.40
N SER A 71 -8.38 7.09 6.16
CA SER A 71 -9.78 6.83 5.80
C SER A 71 -9.88 6.23 4.40
N MET A 72 -11.09 5.98 3.89
CA MET A 72 -11.32 5.61 2.49
C MET A 72 -11.17 6.76 1.47
N GLY A 73 -10.75 7.95 1.89
CA GLY A 73 -10.60 9.11 1.01
C GLY A 73 -9.66 8.89 -0.20
N HIS A 74 -9.92 9.68 -1.24
CA HIS A 74 -9.22 9.64 -2.52
C HIS A 74 -7.78 10.18 -2.45
N GLY A 75 -7.01 9.86 -3.50
CA GLY A 75 -5.73 10.49 -3.78
C GLY A 75 -5.90 11.81 -4.52
N TYR A 76 -4.86 12.21 -5.24
CA TYR A 76 -4.86 13.43 -6.04
C TYR A 76 -5.81 13.31 -7.24
N ALA A 77 -5.87 12.15 -7.88
CA ALA A 77 -6.71 11.90 -9.05
C ALA A 77 -8.22 11.91 -8.74
N GLY A 78 -8.62 11.92 -7.46
CA GLY A 78 -10.02 12.05 -7.06
C GLY A 78 -10.91 10.84 -7.39
N ILE A 79 -10.32 9.66 -7.59
CA ILE A 79 -11.04 8.42 -7.89
C ILE A 79 -10.87 7.38 -6.78
N ASP A 80 -11.76 6.39 -6.76
CA ASP A 80 -11.60 5.22 -5.91
C ASP A 80 -10.39 4.37 -6.32
N ASN A 81 -9.87 3.63 -5.35
CA ASN A 81 -8.75 2.72 -5.55
C ASN A 81 -9.19 1.28 -5.28
N GLU A 82 -9.23 0.49 -6.36
CA GLU A 82 -9.68 -0.91 -6.37
C GLU A 82 -8.79 -1.80 -5.50
N LEU A 83 -7.52 -1.42 -5.27
CA LEU A 83 -6.65 -2.15 -4.35
C LEU A 83 -7.26 -2.24 -2.95
N TYR A 84 -7.98 -1.20 -2.52
CA TYR A 84 -8.48 -1.11 -1.14
C TYR A 84 -9.74 -1.94 -0.90
N THR A 85 -10.39 -2.39 -1.96
CA THR A 85 -11.55 -3.28 -1.89
C THR A 85 -11.21 -4.74 -2.19
N ASP A 86 -9.99 -5.04 -2.66
CA ASP A 86 -9.51 -6.42 -2.86
C ASP A 86 -9.53 -7.20 -1.54
N LEU A 87 -10.02 -8.44 -1.60
CA LEU A 87 -10.13 -9.36 -0.45
C LEU A 87 -8.78 -9.67 0.23
N ARG A 88 -7.69 -9.62 -0.53
CA ARG A 88 -6.31 -9.84 -0.05
C ARG A 88 -5.70 -8.59 0.59
N THR A 89 -6.41 -7.46 0.51
CA THR A 89 -5.95 -6.18 1.05
C THR A 89 -6.59 -5.89 2.40
N GLY A 90 -5.74 -5.84 3.43
CA GLY A 90 -6.10 -5.28 4.72
C GLY A 90 -5.91 -3.76 4.76
N ARG A 91 -6.79 -3.04 5.45
CA ARG A 91 -6.71 -1.59 5.64
C ARG A 91 -6.50 -1.27 7.11
N TYR A 92 -5.42 -0.58 7.43
CA TYR A 92 -5.16 -0.05 8.77
C TYR A 92 -5.46 1.45 8.78
N PHE A 93 -6.61 1.81 9.36
CA PHE A 93 -7.02 3.21 9.46
C PHE A 93 -6.32 3.96 10.59
N ALA A 94 -5.25 4.67 10.26
CA ALA A 94 -4.45 5.44 11.20
C ALA A 94 -3.59 6.50 10.50
N ASP A 95 -3.03 7.41 11.31
CA ASP A 95 -1.85 8.18 10.91
C ASP A 95 -0.67 7.24 10.63
N ALA A 96 0.12 7.54 9.60
CA ALA A 96 1.20 6.66 9.15
C ALA A 96 2.29 6.46 10.22
N LYS A 97 2.70 7.55 10.90
CA LYS A 97 3.73 7.48 11.95
C LYS A 97 3.21 6.69 13.14
N LYS A 98 1.98 6.94 13.57
CA LYS A 98 1.34 6.18 14.66
C LYS A 98 1.27 4.69 14.32
N ALA A 99 0.74 4.33 13.16
CA ALA A 99 0.62 2.93 12.75
C ALA A 99 1.98 2.22 12.68
N LEU A 100 2.99 2.83 12.05
CA LEU A 100 4.33 2.23 11.99
C LEU A 100 4.97 2.10 13.37
N THR A 101 4.73 3.05 14.28
CA THR A 101 5.18 2.97 15.68
C THR A 101 4.50 1.80 16.40
N GLU A 102 3.19 1.63 16.22
CA GLU A 102 2.43 0.51 16.81
C GLU A 102 2.87 -0.84 16.23
N ILE A 103 3.17 -0.94 14.93
CA ILE A 103 3.66 -2.16 14.29
C ILE A 103 5.05 -2.55 14.82
N THR A 104 5.95 -1.57 14.95
CA THR A 104 7.31 -1.82 15.45
C THR A 104 7.32 -2.12 16.94
N ALA A 105 6.49 -1.43 17.74
CA ALA A 105 6.32 -1.67 19.18
C ALA A 105 5.55 -2.96 19.49
N GLY A 106 4.60 -3.36 18.62
CA GLY A 106 3.76 -4.55 18.76
C GLY A 106 4.52 -5.87 18.76
N ARG A 107 5.82 -5.86 18.44
CA ARG A 107 6.73 -6.96 18.75
C ARG A 107 6.87 -7.26 20.26
N GLN A 108 6.37 -6.38 21.15
CA GLN A 108 6.42 -6.50 22.61
C GLN A 108 5.04 -6.51 23.30
N GLY A 109 4.05 -7.24 22.76
CA GLY A 109 2.83 -7.59 23.50
C GLY A 109 1.63 -6.64 23.39
N THR A 110 1.56 -5.84 22.32
CA THR A 110 0.38 -5.02 21.97
C THR A 110 -0.56 -5.79 21.02
N ARG A 111 -1.80 -5.30 20.82
CA ARG A 111 -2.85 -5.85 19.93
C ARG A 111 -2.27 -6.42 18.63
N ARG A 112 -2.76 -7.59 18.21
CA ARG A 112 -2.31 -8.24 16.97
C ARG A 112 -2.70 -7.40 15.77
N LEU A 113 -1.89 -7.42 14.71
CA LEU A 113 -2.22 -6.78 13.42
C LEU A 113 -3.61 -7.20 12.91
N SER A 114 -3.99 -8.46 13.11
CA SER A 114 -5.31 -8.99 12.75
C SER A 114 -6.49 -8.33 13.48
N GLU A 115 -6.24 -7.59 14.56
CA GLU A 115 -7.28 -6.90 15.35
C GLU A 115 -7.48 -5.44 14.92
N VAL A 116 -6.50 -4.86 14.21
CA VAL A 116 -6.50 -3.43 13.82
C VAL A 116 -6.55 -3.22 12.31
N VAL A 117 -6.24 -4.26 11.54
CA VAL A 117 -6.35 -4.28 10.09
C VAL A 117 -7.71 -4.79 9.70
N GLU A 118 -8.51 -3.93 9.06
CA GLU A 118 -9.80 -4.33 8.50
C GLU A 118 -9.60 -5.15 7.23
N PRO A 119 -10.28 -6.29 7.06
CA PRO A 119 -10.15 -7.10 5.86
C PRO A 119 -10.74 -6.40 4.63
N GLY A 120 -10.34 -6.87 3.45
CA GLY A 120 -10.93 -6.45 2.17
C GLY A 120 -12.45 -6.58 2.17
N LEU A 121 -13.12 -5.71 1.41
CA LEU A 121 -14.58 -5.77 1.34
C LEU A 121 -15.00 -6.88 0.37
N PRO A 122 -15.88 -7.81 0.75
CA PRO A 122 -16.51 -8.68 -0.24
C PRO A 122 -17.25 -7.80 -1.25
N GLY A 123 -16.83 -7.90 -2.51
CA GLY A 123 -17.14 -6.92 -3.55
C GLY A 123 -18.59 -6.45 -3.54
N VAL A 124 -18.78 -5.14 -3.33
CA VAL A 124 -19.94 -4.45 -3.87
C VAL A 124 -19.74 -4.49 -5.38
N ARG A 125 -20.56 -5.30 -6.06
CA ARG A 125 -20.65 -5.29 -7.51
C ARG A 125 -21.19 -3.96 -8.01
#